data_AF-A0A5M3W1N4-F1
#
_entry.id   AF-A0A5M3W1N4-F1
#
_cell.length_a   1.000
_cell.length_b   1.000
_cell.length_c   1.000
_cell.angle_alpha   90.00
_cell.angle_beta   90.00
_cell.angle_gamma   90.00
#
_symmetry.space_group_name_H-M   'P 1'
#
loop_
_entity.id
_entity.type
_entity.pdbx_description
1 polymer ?
#
loop_
_entity_poly.entity_id
_entity_poly.type
_entity_poly.pdbx_seq_one_letter_code
_entity_poly.pdbx_strand_id
1 'polypeptide(L)'
;MGYSVSRLTKLPIATQLYNAKEPMTLFELQAWLGHRSPDSTQQYAKITPTTLAKAYQNDGYFERNVRTIEVLVDRDAVANGAAAVGGPWQYYDLGHGFCSYTFFEQCPHRMACAKCDFYTPLDDERAAVDDGQAALNKLLDQLADVPTPAGPTSRQVGTQPTQTLRPIIEVR
;
A
#
# COMPACT_ATOMS: atom_id res chain seq x y z
N MET A 1 -29.91 4.81 45.67
CA MET A 1 -31.18 5.20 45.01
C MET A 1 -31.04 4.99 43.50
N GLY A 2 -31.48 3.85 42.97
CA GLY A 2 -31.53 3.63 41.52
C GLY A 2 -32.92 3.98 41.00
N TYR A 3 -33.06 5.12 40.33
CA TYR A 3 -34.30 5.43 39.60
C TYR A 3 -34.38 4.51 38.38
N SER A 4 -35.13 3.41 38.51
CA SER A 4 -35.50 2.58 37.36
C SER A 4 -36.52 3.35 36.53
N VAL A 5 -36.03 4.10 35.54
CA VAL A 5 -36.87 4.75 34.53
C VAL A 5 -37.67 3.66 33.82
N SER A 6 -39.00 3.76 33.84
CA SER A 6 -39.88 2.72 33.28
C SER A 6 -39.59 2.49 31.80
N ARG A 7 -39.83 1.28 31.29
CA ARG A 7 -39.59 0.97 29.86
C ARG A 7 -40.27 1.96 28.91
N LEU A 8 -41.46 2.46 29.28
CA LEU A 8 -42.24 3.40 28.47
C LEU A 8 -41.60 4.79 28.38
N THR A 9 -40.82 5.20 29.37
CA THR A 9 -40.13 6.50 29.36
C THR A 9 -38.74 6.43 28.70
N LYS A 10 -38.16 5.23 28.55
CA LYS A 10 -36.85 5.04 27.90
C LYS A 10 -36.89 5.14 26.37
N LEU A 11 -37.96 4.67 25.73
CA LEU A 11 -38.09 4.59 24.26
C LEU A 11 -37.95 5.94 23.53
N PRO A 12 -38.61 7.04 23.92
CA PRO A 12 -38.48 8.33 23.22
C PRO A 12 -37.11 8.99 23.43
N ILE A 13 -36.38 8.61 24.49
CA ILE A 13 -35.07 9.16 24.86
C ILE A 13 -33.94 8.38 24.18
N ALA A 14 -34.17 7.11 23.84
CA ALA A 14 -33.18 6.23 23.22
C ALA A 14 -32.56 6.81 21.93
N THR A 15 -33.40 7.35 21.04
CA THR A 15 -32.94 8.02 19.81
C THR A 15 -32.09 9.25 20.12
N GLN A 16 -32.41 10.02 21.17
CA GLN A 16 -31.67 11.23 21.51
C GLN A 16 -30.29 10.89 22.10
N LEU A 17 -30.23 9.86 22.95
CA LEU A 17 -28.98 9.41 23.57
C LEU A 17 -27.99 8.80 22.57
N TYR A 18 -28.50 8.10 21.55
CA TYR A 18 -27.65 7.55 20.48
C TYR A 18 -27.13 8.63 19.52
N ASN A 19 -27.89 9.70 19.31
CA ASN A 19 -27.55 10.75 18.35
C ASN A 19 -27.03 12.02 19.04
N ALA A 20 -26.70 11.96 20.33
CA ALA A 20 -26.14 13.07 21.08
C ALA A 20 -24.74 13.44 20.55
N LYS A 21 -24.26 14.64 20.93
CA LYS A 21 -22.89 15.10 20.62
C LYS A 21 -21.82 14.12 21.14
N GLU A 22 -22.08 13.55 22.30
CA GLU A 22 -21.31 12.45 22.91
C GLU A 22 -22.27 11.27 23.04
N PRO A 23 -22.39 10.44 21.99
CA PRO A 23 -23.42 9.41 21.92
C PRO A 23 -23.05 8.22 22.81
N MET A 24 -24.05 7.59 23.42
CA MET A 24 -23.88 6.23 23.91
C MET A 24 -23.64 5.29 22.73
N THR A 25 -22.69 4.37 22.88
CA THR A 25 -22.49 3.28 21.93
C THR A 25 -23.74 2.39 21.85
N LEU A 26 -23.86 1.63 20.76
CA LEU A 26 -24.98 0.70 20.58
C LEU A 26 -25.14 -0.28 21.75
N PHE A 27 -24.01 -0.74 22.32
CA PHE A 27 -23.99 -1.68 23.44
C PHE A 27 -24.36 -1.03 24.77
N GLU A 28 -23.95 0.21 25.01
CA GLU A 28 -24.36 0.98 26.19
C GLU A 28 -25.86 1.29 26.16
N LEU A 29 -26.38 1.66 24.98
CA LEU A 29 -27.81 1.88 24.79
C LEU A 29 -28.61 0.58 24.96
N GLN A 30 -28.09 -0.55 24.47
CA GLN A 30 -28.68 -1.87 24.67
C GLN A 30 -28.80 -2.21 26.16
N ALA A 31 -27.73 -2.01 26.94
CA ALA A 31 -27.71 -2.25 28.37
C ALA A 31 -28.70 -1.34 29.11
N TRP A 32 -28.77 -0.06 28.74
CA TRP A 32 -29.68 0.91 29.34
C TRP A 32 -31.16 0.60 29.07
N LEU A 33 -31.50 0.13 27.85
CA LEU A 33 -32.85 -0.30 27.48
C LEU A 33 -33.22 -1.68 28.06
N GLY A 34 -32.24 -2.48 28.44
CA GLY A 34 -32.43 -3.87 28.87
C GLY A 34 -32.74 -4.81 27.71
N HIS A 35 -32.22 -4.50 26.53
CA HIS A 35 -32.40 -5.32 25.33
C HIS A 35 -31.46 -6.53 25.33
N ARG A 36 -31.98 -7.68 24.88
CA ARG A 36 -31.20 -8.94 24.81
C ARG A 36 -30.38 -9.09 23.54
N SER A 37 -30.74 -8.38 22.47
CA SER A 37 -30.00 -8.37 21.19
C SER A 37 -29.71 -6.93 20.74
N PRO A 38 -28.51 -6.66 20.18
CA PRO A 38 -28.20 -5.40 19.50
C PRO A 38 -29.19 -5.06 18.38
N ASP A 39 -29.74 -6.04 17.67
CA ASP A 39 -30.67 -5.83 16.54
C ASP A 39 -31.91 -5.05 16.95
N SER A 40 -32.44 -5.35 18.15
CA SER A 40 -33.59 -4.65 18.72
C SER A 40 -33.29 -3.19 19.12
N THR A 41 -32.01 -2.83 19.19
CA THR A 41 -31.51 -1.48 19.51
C THR A 41 -31.14 -0.68 18.26
N GLN A 42 -30.78 -1.36 17.16
CA GLN A 42 -30.36 -0.71 15.90
C GLN A 42 -31.41 0.23 15.31
N GLN A 43 -32.71 0.00 15.57
CA GLN A 43 -33.79 0.90 15.13
C GLN A 43 -33.70 2.34 15.67
N TYR A 44 -32.93 2.56 16.76
CA TYR A 44 -32.65 3.90 17.30
C TYR A 44 -31.43 4.57 16.64
N ALA A 45 -30.63 3.79 15.92
CA ALA A 45 -29.44 4.26 15.22
C ALA A 45 -29.85 4.88 13.88
N LYS A 46 -30.08 6.20 13.88
CA LYS A 46 -30.14 6.96 12.63
C LYS A 46 -28.71 7.20 12.14
N ILE A 47 -28.18 6.27 11.34
CA ILE A 47 -26.90 6.52 10.66
C ILE A 47 -27.13 7.64 9.65
N THR A 48 -26.73 8.86 10.01
CA THR A 48 -26.71 9.96 9.06
C THR A 48 -25.48 9.82 8.15
N PRO A 49 -25.56 10.24 6.86
CA PRO A 49 -24.41 10.21 5.96
C PRO A 49 -23.18 10.94 6.51
N THR A 50 -23.37 11.95 7.35
CA THR A 50 -22.30 12.72 8.00
C THR A 50 -21.64 11.95 9.14
N THR A 51 -22.40 11.21 9.96
CA THR A 51 -21.83 10.30 10.98
C THR A 51 -21.04 9.18 10.32
N LEU A 52 -21.56 8.63 9.22
CA LEU A 52 -20.86 7.61 8.44
C LEU A 52 -19.53 8.14 7.89
N ALA A 53 -19.55 9.31 7.24
CA ALA A 53 -18.35 9.95 6.71
C ALA A 53 -17.30 10.24 7.80
N LYS A 54 -17.70 10.71 8.98
CA LYS A 54 -16.79 10.90 10.12
C LYS A 54 -16.20 9.59 10.66
N ALA A 55 -17.01 8.53 10.74
CA ALA A 55 -16.52 7.21 11.14
C ALA A 55 -15.47 6.69 10.15
N TYR A 56 -15.71 6.86 8.84
CA TYR A 56 -14.73 6.54 7.79
C TYR A 56 -13.43 7.36 7.87
N GLN A 57 -13.51 8.64 8.27
CA GLN A 57 -12.34 9.51 8.46
C GLN A 57 -11.53 9.14 9.71
N ASN A 58 -12.21 8.86 10.84
CA ASN A 58 -11.56 8.66 12.13
C ASN A 58 -10.87 7.29 12.26
N ASP A 59 -11.29 6.29 11.49
CA ASP A 59 -10.77 4.92 11.59
C ASP A 59 -9.50 4.69 10.73
N GLY A 60 -8.94 5.76 10.12
CA GLY A 60 -7.77 5.67 9.22
C GLY A 60 -8.03 4.81 7.97
N TYR A 61 -9.24 4.29 7.79
CA TYR A 61 -9.61 3.40 6.70
C TYR A 61 -9.53 4.11 5.34
N PHE A 62 -9.75 5.42 5.32
CA PHE A 62 -9.52 6.25 4.15
C PHE A 62 -8.02 6.46 3.87
N GLU A 63 -7.15 6.57 4.87
CA GLU A 63 -5.70 6.77 4.67
C GLU A 63 -5.02 5.54 4.06
N ARG A 64 -5.55 4.34 4.30
CA ARG A 64 -5.07 3.11 3.63
C ARG A 64 -5.51 2.98 2.16
N ASN A 65 -6.63 3.60 1.79
CA ASN A 65 -7.24 3.46 0.44
C ASN A 65 -7.13 4.73 -0.42
N VAL A 66 -6.90 5.90 0.19
CA VAL A 66 -6.44 7.11 -0.48
C VAL A 66 -4.94 7.07 -0.43
N ARG A 67 -4.37 6.38 -1.42
CA ARG A 67 -3.00 6.67 -1.81
C ARG A 67 -3.04 8.06 -2.41
N THR A 68 -2.84 9.09 -1.59
CA THR A 68 -2.36 10.37 -2.09
C THR A 68 -1.00 10.04 -2.69
N ILE A 69 -0.97 9.74 -3.98
CA ILE A 69 0.26 9.41 -4.67
C ILE A 69 1.01 10.72 -4.78
N GLU A 70 2.09 10.85 -4.02
CA GLU A 70 2.95 12.01 -4.13
C GLU A 70 3.58 12.01 -5.52
N VAL A 71 3.42 13.13 -6.23
CA VAL A 71 4.01 13.32 -7.55
C VAL A 71 5.27 14.14 -7.39
N LEU A 72 6.40 13.49 -7.63
CA LEU A 72 7.72 14.09 -7.67
C LEU A 72 8.01 14.56 -9.09
N VAL A 73 8.54 15.78 -9.22
CA VAL A 73 8.94 16.37 -10.50
C VAL A 73 10.43 16.59 -10.49
N ASP A 74 11.13 15.99 -11.45
CA ASP A 74 12.55 16.23 -11.69
C ASP A 74 12.70 17.59 -12.39
N ARG A 75 13.09 18.59 -11.61
CA ARG A 75 13.25 19.96 -12.09
C ARG A 75 14.43 20.12 -13.03
N ASP A 76 15.48 19.33 -12.86
CA ASP A 76 16.67 19.40 -13.71
C ASP A 76 16.35 18.81 -15.07
N ALA A 77 15.64 17.68 -15.13
CA ALA A 77 15.12 17.09 -16.38
C ALA A 77 14.17 18.04 -17.14
N VAL A 78 13.40 18.85 -16.43
CA VAL A 78 12.55 19.89 -17.04
C VAL A 78 13.40 21.06 -17.54
N ALA A 79 14.37 21.53 -16.75
CA ALA A 79 15.19 22.69 -17.08
C ALA A 79 16.19 22.45 -18.22
N ASN A 80 16.76 21.24 -18.30
CA ASN A 80 17.72 20.86 -19.34
C ASN A 80 17.04 20.35 -20.63
N GLY A 81 15.71 20.29 -20.67
CA GLY A 81 14.93 19.88 -21.82
C GLY A 81 14.83 18.37 -22.04
N ALA A 82 15.34 17.53 -21.12
CA ALA A 82 15.19 16.08 -21.21
C ALA A 82 13.69 15.67 -21.24
N ALA A 83 12.84 16.39 -20.52
CA ALA A 83 11.39 16.24 -20.58
C ALA A 83 10.81 16.44 -22.00
N ALA A 84 11.37 17.37 -22.78
CA ALA A 84 10.91 17.65 -24.14
C ALA A 84 11.37 16.59 -25.16
N VAL A 85 12.44 15.86 -24.85
CA VAL A 85 12.97 14.76 -25.66
C VAL A 85 12.29 13.41 -25.31
N GLY A 86 11.35 13.43 -24.37
CA GLY A 86 10.59 12.25 -23.94
C GLY A 86 11.22 11.48 -22.78
N GLY A 87 12.22 12.05 -22.11
CA GLY A 87 12.77 11.49 -20.87
C GLY A 87 11.76 11.58 -19.71
N PRO A 88 11.83 10.65 -18.74
CA PRO A 88 10.95 10.68 -17.57
C PRO A 88 11.31 11.87 -16.66
N TRP A 89 10.32 12.73 -16.41
CA TRP A 89 10.46 13.93 -15.57
C TRP A 89 9.43 13.99 -14.43
N GLN A 90 8.45 13.09 -14.48
CA GLN A 90 7.38 12.97 -13.51
C GLN A 90 7.43 11.57 -12.90
N TYR A 91 7.45 11.50 -11.58
CA TYR A 91 7.58 10.27 -10.82
C TYR A 91 6.48 10.19 -9.77
N TYR A 92 5.78 9.07 -9.71
CA TYR A 92 4.73 8.79 -8.74
C TYR A 92 5.28 7.89 -7.66
N ASP A 93 5.23 8.32 -6.39
CA ASP A 93 5.74 7.54 -5.27
C ASP A 93 4.82 6.34 -4.95
N LEU A 94 5.42 5.15 -4.93
CA LEU A 94 4.74 3.89 -4.62
C LEU A 94 5.06 3.39 -3.19
N GLY A 95 5.96 4.07 -2.47
CA GLY A 95 6.49 3.71 -1.16
C GLY A 95 7.65 2.69 -1.19
N HIS A 96 7.87 2.05 -2.33
CA HIS A 96 8.95 1.08 -2.54
C HIS A 96 9.72 1.37 -3.83
N GLY A 97 9.69 2.61 -4.33
CA GLY A 97 10.14 2.98 -5.66
C GLY A 97 9.17 3.93 -6.35
N PHE A 98 9.49 4.30 -7.58
CA PHE A 98 8.76 5.31 -8.34
C PHE A 98 8.15 4.71 -9.61
N CYS A 99 7.03 5.27 -10.06
CA CYS A 99 6.49 5.04 -11.39
C CYS A 99 6.68 6.28 -12.26
N SER A 100 7.33 6.12 -13.42
CA SER A 100 7.54 7.20 -14.40
C SER A 100 6.41 7.33 -15.43
N TYR A 101 5.36 6.49 -15.33
CA TYR A 101 4.24 6.53 -16.27
C TYR A 101 3.38 7.76 -16.02
N THR A 102 3.35 8.67 -17.00
CA THR A 102 2.66 9.96 -16.90
C THR A 102 1.14 9.82 -16.65
N PHE A 103 0.50 8.77 -17.15
CA PHE A 103 -0.93 8.48 -16.94
C PHE A 103 -1.17 7.48 -15.81
N PHE A 104 -0.42 7.59 -14.72
CA PHE A 104 -0.51 6.67 -13.57
C PHE A 104 -1.94 6.49 -13.03
N GLU A 105 -2.74 7.56 -13.01
CA GLU A 105 -4.14 7.51 -12.55
C GLU A 105 -5.03 6.55 -13.38
N GLN A 106 -4.67 6.32 -14.64
CA GLN A 106 -5.38 5.44 -15.57
C GLN A 106 -4.77 4.03 -15.64
N CYS A 107 -3.68 3.79 -14.90
CA CYS A 107 -2.92 2.56 -14.95
C CYS A 107 -3.73 1.37 -14.39
N PRO A 108 -4.03 0.33 -15.20
CA PRO A 108 -4.81 -0.82 -14.75
C PRO A 108 -4.02 -1.71 -13.77
N HIS A 109 -2.69 -1.58 -13.74
CA HIS A 109 -1.77 -2.36 -12.93
C HIS A 109 -1.13 -1.55 -11.79
N ARG A 110 -1.80 -0.52 -11.26
CA ARG A 110 -1.31 0.32 -10.14
C ARG A 110 -0.92 -0.46 -8.86
N MET A 111 -1.44 -1.69 -8.71
CA MET A 111 -1.15 -2.59 -7.60
C MET A 111 0.01 -3.56 -7.86
N ALA A 112 0.49 -3.64 -9.10
CA ALA A 112 1.56 -4.55 -9.54
C ALA A 112 2.69 -3.80 -10.24
N CYS A 113 2.89 -2.52 -9.88
CA CYS A 113 3.75 -1.61 -10.62
C CYS A 113 5.23 -2.04 -10.64
N ALA A 114 5.73 -2.71 -9.59
CA ALA A 114 7.13 -3.14 -9.46
C ALA A 114 7.64 -4.08 -10.57
N LYS A 115 6.76 -4.64 -11.41
CA LYS A 115 7.12 -5.50 -12.55
C LYS A 115 6.94 -4.82 -13.91
N CYS A 116 6.54 -3.56 -13.92
CA CYS A 116 6.26 -2.78 -15.13
C CYS A 116 7.52 -2.06 -15.61
N ASP A 117 7.62 -1.81 -16.92
CA ASP A 117 8.78 -1.11 -17.52
C ASP A 117 8.90 0.35 -17.07
N PHE A 118 7.81 0.94 -16.56
CA PHE A 118 7.80 2.30 -16.00
C PHE A 118 8.26 2.37 -14.54
N TYR A 119 8.62 1.25 -13.92
CA TYR A 119 9.09 1.20 -12.54
C TYR A 119 10.56 1.60 -12.42
N THR A 120 10.83 2.54 -11.51
CA THR A 120 12.17 2.99 -11.16
C THR A 120 12.41 2.65 -9.68
N PRO A 121 13.38 1.79 -9.36
CA PRO A 121 13.72 1.49 -7.96
C PRO A 121 14.35 2.71 -7.27
N LEU A 122 14.30 2.73 -5.93
CA LEU A 122 15.06 3.70 -5.13
C LEU A 122 16.57 3.50 -5.33
N ASP A 123 17.36 4.55 -5.11
CA ASP A 123 18.82 4.48 -5.31
C ASP A 123 19.48 3.43 -4.40
N ASP A 124 19.06 3.35 -3.13
CA ASP A 124 19.55 2.33 -2.19
C ASP A 124 19.16 0.91 -2.63
N GLU A 125 17.94 0.74 -3.15
CA GLU A 125 17.48 -0.55 -3.68
C GLU A 125 18.26 -0.93 -4.95
N ARG A 126 18.53 0.04 -5.82
CA ARG A 126 19.35 -0.14 -7.03
C ARG A 126 20.77 -0.58 -6.65
N ALA A 127 21.41 0.15 -5.74
CA ALA A 127 22.75 -0.19 -5.26
C ALA A 127 22.79 -1.61 -4.66
N ALA A 128 21.79 -1.99 -3.86
CA ALA A 128 21.68 -3.33 -3.30
C ALA A 128 21.52 -4.42 -4.37
N VAL A 129 20.77 -4.15 -5.44
CA VAL A 129 20.61 -5.09 -6.57
C VAL A 129 21.93 -5.21 -7.35
N ASP A 130 22.60 -4.09 -7.64
CA ASP A 130 23.87 -4.07 -8.36
C ASP A 130 24.98 -4.81 -7.58
N ASP A 131 25.08 -4.57 -6.28
CA ASP A 131 25.99 -5.28 -5.38
C ASP A 131 25.67 -6.78 -5.33
N GLY A 132 24.38 -7.13 -5.27
CA GLY A 132 23.91 -8.52 -5.33
C GLY A 132 24.31 -9.20 -6.64
N GLN A 133 24.16 -8.51 -7.77
CA GLN A 133 24.57 -9.01 -9.09
C GLN A 133 26.08 -9.19 -9.18
N ALA A 134 26.88 -8.26 -8.66
CA ALA A 134 28.33 -8.39 -8.59
C ALA A 134 28.77 -9.58 -7.72
N ALA A 135 28.15 -9.75 -6.54
CA ALA A 135 28.42 -10.87 -5.65
C ALA A 135 28.07 -12.22 -6.29
N LEU A 136 26.96 -12.27 -7.03
CA LEU A 136 26.50 -13.47 -7.72
C LEU A 136 27.42 -13.86 -8.87
N ASN A 137 27.83 -12.89 -9.69
CA ASN A 137 28.81 -13.13 -10.76
C ASN A 137 30.12 -13.69 -10.20
N LYS A 138 30.62 -13.11 -9.09
CA LYS A 138 31.81 -13.61 -8.41
C LYS A 138 31.65 -15.05 -7.92
N LEU A 139 30.48 -15.39 -7.38
CA LEU A 139 30.19 -16.76 -6.96
C LEU A 139 30.15 -17.72 -8.15
N LEU A 140 29.52 -17.34 -9.26
CA LEU A 140 29.46 -18.16 -10.47
C LEU A 140 30.86 -18.42 -11.04
N ASP A 141 31.72 -17.41 -11.06
CA ASP A 141 33.12 -17.56 -11.47
C ASP A 141 33.89 -18.53 -10.56
N GLN A 142 33.71 -18.43 -9.25
CA GLN A 142 34.34 -19.36 -8.30
C GLN A 142 33.84 -20.79 -8.50
N LEU A 143 32.53 -20.98 -8.65
CA LEU A 143 31.92 -22.29 -8.85
C LEU A 143 32.26 -22.91 -10.21
N ALA A 144 32.66 -22.11 -11.20
CA ALA A 144 33.08 -22.60 -12.50
C ALA A 144 34.29 -23.55 -12.42
N ASP A 145 35.12 -23.37 -11.38
CA ASP A 145 36.34 -24.15 -11.14
C ASP A 145 36.20 -25.23 -10.06
N VAL A 146 35.06 -25.27 -9.37
CA VAL A 146 34.81 -26.28 -8.33
C VAL A 146 34.41 -27.60 -9.00
N PRO A 147 35.08 -28.73 -8.69
CA PRO A 147 34.69 -30.05 -9.19
C PRO A 147 33.27 -30.39 -8.73
N THR A 148 32.41 -30.81 -9.65
CA THR A 148 31.13 -31.40 -9.26
C THR A 148 31.37 -32.76 -8.57
N PRO A 149 30.40 -33.28 -7.78
CA PRO A 149 30.50 -34.62 -7.20
C PRO A 149 30.73 -35.74 -8.24
N ALA A 150 30.42 -35.49 -9.51
CA ALA A 150 30.65 -36.41 -10.63
C ALA A 150 32.07 -36.31 -11.22
N GLY A 151 32.92 -35.40 -10.73
CA GLY A 151 34.30 -35.21 -11.17
C GLY A 151 34.58 -33.94 -11.98
N PRO A 152 33.90 -33.68 -13.11
CA PRO A 152 34.25 -32.57 -13.97
C PRO A 152 33.76 -31.22 -13.41
N THR A 153 34.48 -30.14 -13.71
CA THR A 153 34.09 -28.75 -13.38
C THR A 153 33.14 -28.18 -14.44
N SER A 154 32.36 -27.15 -14.10
CA SER A 154 31.44 -26.51 -15.05
C SER A 154 32.16 -26.00 -16.31
N ARG A 155 33.42 -25.53 -16.20
CA ARG A 155 34.26 -25.20 -17.37
C ARG A 155 34.55 -26.39 -18.28
N GLN A 156 34.80 -27.58 -17.72
CA GLN A 156 35.15 -28.78 -18.48
C GLN A 156 33.94 -29.39 -19.20
N VAL A 157 32.72 -29.15 -18.70
CA VAL A 157 31.46 -29.65 -19.30
C VAL A 157 30.87 -28.66 -20.31
N GLY A 158 31.49 -27.47 -20.48
CA GLY A 158 30.98 -26.43 -21.39
C GLY A 158 29.62 -25.86 -20.99
N THR A 159 29.15 -26.14 -19.77
CA THR A 159 27.90 -25.63 -19.24
C THR A 159 28.22 -24.38 -18.43
N GLN A 160 28.12 -23.20 -19.05
CA GLN A 160 28.16 -21.98 -18.26
C GLN A 160 26.86 -21.87 -17.45
N PRO A 161 26.92 -21.57 -16.15
CA PRO A 161 25.74 -21.21 -15.39
C PRO A 161 25.27 -19.83 -15.88
N THR A 162 24.54 -19.79 -16.99
CA THR A 162 23.98 -18.56 -17.54
C THR A 162 22.77 -18.17 -16.70
N GLN A 163 22.83 -17.00 -16.08
CA GLN A 163 21.64 -16.38 -15.51
C GLN A 163 20.96 -15.48 -16.54
N THR A 164 19.66 -15.68 -16.74
CA THR A 164 18.83 -14.72 -17.47
C THR A 164 18.50 -13.56 -16.53
N LEU A 165 19.44 -12.62 -16.40
CA LEU A 165 19.21 -11.36 -15.70
C LEU A 165 18.54 -10.38 -16.66
N ARG A 166 17.40 -9.82 -16.26
CA ARG A 166 16.77 -8.72 -17.00
C ARG A 166 17.63 -7.45 -16.79
N PRO A 167 17.86 -6.64 -17.84
CA PRO A 167 18.70 -5.47 -17.72
C PRO A 167 18.12 -4.49 -16.68
N ILE A 168 18.93 -4.11 -15.71
CA ILE A 168 18.69 -2.94 -14.87
C ILE A 168 19.04 -1.75 -15.76
N ILE A 169 18.03 -0.98 -16.17
CA ILE A 169 18.25 0.19 -17.01
C ILE A 169 18.89 1.28 -16.11
N GLU A 170 20.12 1.68 -16.44
CA GLU A 170 20.73 2.89 -15.88
C GLU A 170 19.90 4.10 -16.33
N VAL A 171 19.24 4.76 -15.37
CA VAL A 171 18.63 6.08 -15.58
C VAL A 171 19.66 7.09 -15.12
N ARG A 172 20.14 7.91 -16.05
CA ARG A 172 21.14 8.96 -15.85
C ARG A 172 20.48 10.33 -15.73
#